data_AF-Q97IU8-F1
#
_entry.id   AF-Q97IU8-F1
#
_cell.length_a   1.000
_cell.length_b   1.000
_cell.length_c   1.000
_cell.angle_alpha   90.00
_cell.angle_beta   90.00
_cell.angle_gamma   90.00
#
_symmetry.space_group_name_H-M   'P 1'
#
loop_
_entity.id
_entity.type
_entity.pdbx_description
1 polymer ?
#
loop_
_entity_poly.entity_id
_entity_poly.type
_entity_poly.pdbx_seq_one_letter_code
_entity_poly.pdbx_strand_id
1 'polypeptide(L)'
;MENVETKSKQSKASIILYVAAAVVAIIGIALLVDNIIVYRKALSQYVAQGYKAATVNSQLVPQQLLPEIFNAVGIYGGIAFVLFGAGIINNKISKLLSLHND
;
A
#
# COMPACT_ATOMS: atom_id res chain seq x y z
N MET A 1 41.15 -0.30 22.12
CA MET A 1 40.44 -1.07 21.08
C MET A 1 39.26 -0.23 20.64
N GLU A 2 39.42 0.48 19.52
CA GLU A 2 38.40 1.34 18.96
C GLU A 2 37.40 0.46 18.19
N ASN A 3 36.17 0.35 18.69
CA ASN A 3 35.07 -0.28 17.97
C ASN A 3 34.66 0.66 16.84
N VAL A 4 35.29 0.49 15.67
CA VAL A 4 34.86 1.17 14.45
C VAL A 4 33.54 0.52 14.02
N GLU A 5 32.41 1.13 14.42
CA GLU A 5 31.11 0.79 13.87
C GLU A 5 31.12 1.07 12.36
N THR A 6 31.34 0.03 11.57
CA THR A 6 31.19 0.11 10.12
C THR A 6 29.71 0.28 9.80
N LYS A 7 29.29 1.52 9.59
CA LYS A 7 27.95 1.87 9.12
C LYS A 7 27.69 1.15 7.80
N SER A 8 27.01 0.00 7.86
CA SER A 8 26.73 -0.80 6.68
C SER A 8 25.87 0.02 5.72
N LYS A 9 26.45 0.44 4.59
CA LYS A 9 25.78 1.25 3.59
C LYS A 9 24.62 0.45 3.00
N GLN A 10 23.41 1.00 3.04
CA GLN A 10 22.25 0.36 2.40
C GLN A 10 22.50 0.19 0.90
N SER A 11 22.12 -0.97 0.36
CA SER A 11 22.20 -1.22 -1.07
C SER A 11 21.34 -0.22 -1.85
N LYS A 12 21.89 0.41 -2.90
CA LYS A 12 21.15 1.37 -3.75
C LYS A 12 19.85 0.76 -4.30
N ALA A 13 19.89 -0.53 -4.67
CA ALA A 13 18.72 -1.26 -5.16
C ALA A 13 17.63 -1.42 -4.07
N SER A 14 18.01 -1.62 -2.81
CA SER A 14 17.04 -1.67 -1.70
C SER A 14 16.38 -0.33 -1.44
N ILE A 15 17.10 0.78 -1.58
CA ILE A 15 16.52 2.13 -1.46
C ILE A 15 15.43 2.34 -2.51
N ILE A 16 15.69 1.94 -3.76
CA ILE A 16 14.70 2.03 -4.85
C ILE A 16 13.46 1.20 -4.52
N LEU A 17 13.63 -0.02 -4.03
CA LEU A 17 12.51 -0.89 -3.64
C LEU A 17 11.67 -0.29 -2.49
N TYR A 18 12.30 0.35 -1.51
CA TYR A 18 11.57 1.04 -0.43
C TYR A 18 10.82 2.27 -0.93
N VAL A 19 11.43 3.07 -1.81
CA VAL A 19 10.75 4.22 -2.41
C VAL A 19 9.55 3.76 -3.24
N ALA A 20 9.72 2.71 -4.05
CA ALA A 20 8.62 2.14 -4.83
C ALA A 20 7.49 1.62 -3.93
N ALA A 21 7.83 0.93 -2.83
CA ALA A 21 6.85 0.47 -1.84
C ALA A 21 6.05 1.65 -1.24
N ALA A 22 6.72 2.75 -0.89
CA ALA A 22 6.08 3.93 -0.34
C ALA A 22 5.14 4.61 -1.35
N VAL A 23 5.57 4.74 -2.61
CA VAL A 23 4.73 5.29 -3.68
C VAL A 23 3.46 4.45 -3.88
N VAL A 24 3.61 3.12 -3.96
CA VAL A 24 2.46 2.22 -4.13
C VAL A 24 1.50 2.30 -2.93
N ALA A 25 2.03 2.40 -1.71
CA ALA A 25 1.20 2.56 -0.52
C ALA A 25 0.40 3.88 -0.55
N ILE A 26 1.02 4.99 -0.97
CA ILE A 26 0.33 6.28 -1.13
C ILE A 26 -0.79 6.19 -2.17
N ILE A 27 -0.54 5.51 -3.30
CA ILE A 27 -1.56 5.28 -4.33
C ILE A 27 -2.73 4.47 -3.77
N GLY A 28 -2.47 3.40 -3.01
CA GLY A 28 -3.52 2.61 -2.36
C GLY A 28 -4.37 3.44 -1.39
N ILE A 29 -3.76 4.33 -0.61
CA ILE A 29 -4.48 5.26 0.28
C ILE A 29 -5.32 6.25 -0.52
N ALA A 30 -4.79 6.82 -1.60
CA ALA A 30 -5.52 7.74 -2.44
C ALA A 30 -6.77 7.07 -3.06
N LEU A 31 -6.64 5.83 -3.54
CA LEU A 31 -7.75 5.02 -4.04
C LEU A 31 -8.80 4.75 -2.95
N LEU A 32 -8.40 4.45 -1.72
CA LEU A 32 -9.35 4.28 -0.61
C LEU A 32 -10.19 5.54 -0.39
N VAL A 33 -9.56 6.71 -0.39
CA VAL A 33 -10.25 7.99 -0.20
C VAL A 33 -11.21 8.26 -1.36
N ASP A 34 -10.76 8.07 -2.59
CA ASP A 34 -11.57 8.32 -3.80
C ASP A 34 -12.81 7.41 -3.83
N ASN A 35 -12.63 6.12 -3.56
CA ASN A 35 -13.71 5.13 -3.48
C ASN A 35 -14.76 5.48 -2.41
N ILE A 36 -14.33 5.97 -1.24
CA ILE A 36 -15.25 6.46 -0.20
C ILE A 36 -16.05 7.67 -0.70
N ILE A 37 -15.41 8.61 -1.39
CA ILE A 37 -16.07 9.80 -1.94
C ILE A 37 -17.11 9.39 -3.00
N VAL A 38 -16.74 8.49 -3.92
CA VAL A 38 -17.63 7.97 -4.97
C VAL A 38 -18.84 7.27 -4.35
N TYR A 39 -18.63 6.41 -3.35
CA TYR A 39 -19.72 5.75 -2.63
C TYR A 39 -20.67 6.76 -1.97
N ARG A 40 -20.15 7.78 -1.27
CA ARG A 40 -20.98 8.80 -0.62
C ARG A 40 -21.78 9.60 -1.64
N LYS A 41 -21.19 9.91 -2.80
CA LYS A 41 -21.86 10.58 -3.90
C LYS A 41 -22.99 9.72 -4.47
N ALA A 42 -22.73 8.44 -4.73
CA ALA A 42 -23.75 7.50 -5.20
C ALA A 42 -24.92 7.41 -4.21
N LEU A 43 -24.62 7.22 -2.92
CA LEU A 43 -25.64 7.18 -1.86
C LEU A 43 -26.50 8.46 -1.86
N SER A 44 -25.86 9.64 -1.92
CA SER A 44 -26.58 10.91 -1.93
C SER A 44 -27.49 11.07 -3.14
N GLN A 45 -27.07 10.59 -4.31
CA GLN A 45 -27.87 10.63 -5.54
C GLN A 45 -29.11 9.73 -5.45
N TYR A 46 -28.96 8.49 -4.97
CA TYR A 46 -30.10 7.60 -4.78
C TYR A 46 -31.07 8.10 -3.70
N VAL A 47 -30.56 8.68 -2.61
CA VAL A 47 -31.43 9.29 -1.59
C VAL A 47 -32.18 10.50 -2.14
N ALA A 48 -31.52 11.34 -2.95
CA ALA A 48 -32.17 12.47 -3.63
C ALA A 48 -33.25 12.04 -4.65
N GLN A 49 -33.13 10.82 -5.19
CA GLN A 49 -34.14 10.20 -6.06
C GLN A 49 -35.33 9.60 -5.27
N GLY A 50 -35.33 9.71 -3.93
CA GLY A 50 -36.41 9.25 -3.07
C GLY A 50 -36.23 7.83 -2.52
N TYR A 51 -35.10 7.17 -2.80
CA TYR A 51 -34.81 5.85 -2.22
C TYR A 51 -34.44 5.98 -0.73
N LYS A 52 -34.87 5.01 0.08
CA LYS A 52 -34.48 4.94 1.50
C LYS A 52 -32.99 4.65 1.61
N ALA A 53 -32.26 5.51 2.34
CA ALA A 53 -30.81 5.39 2.55
C ALA A 53 -30.40 4.00 3.06
N ALA A 54 -31.20 3.37 3.93
CA ALA A 54 -30.93 2.03 4.45
C ALA A 54 -30.89 0.95 3.37
N THR A 55 -31.85 0.98 2.44
CA THR A 55 -31.93 0.03 1.32
C THR A 55 -30.76 0.24 0.35
N VAL A 56 -30.45 1.50 0.04
CA VAL A 56 -29.32 1.84 -0.83
C VAL A 56 -27.99 1.42 -0.20
N ASN A 57 -27.79 1.68 1.10
CA ASN A 57 -26.59 1.24 1.83
C ASN A 57 -26.41 -0.28 1.79
N SER A 58 -27.49 -1.04 2.02
CA SER A 58 -27.42 -2.51 2.01
C SER A 58 -26.97 -3.10 0.67
N GLN A 59 -27.09 -2.33 -0.42
CA GLN A 59 -26.68 -2.74 -1.76
C GLN A 59 -25.30 -2.17 -2.12
N LEU A 60 -25.09 -0.87 -1.94
CA LEU A 60 -23.85 -0.19 -2.31
C LEU A 60 -22.63 -0.64 -1.48
N VAL A 61 -22.82 -0.96 -0.20
CA VAL A 61 -21.71 -1.44 0.65
C VAL A 61 -21.09 -2.73 0.12
N PRO A 62 -21.84 -3.82 -0.09
CA PRO A 62 -21.28 -5.06 -0.61
C PRO A 62 -20.89 -5.00 -2.09
N GLN A 63 -21.57 -4.20 -2.91
CA GLN A 63 -21.30 -4.16 -4.35
C GLN A 63 -20.15 -3.23 -4.73
N GLN A 64 -19.93 -2.15 -3.98
CA GLN A 64 -19.00 -1.11 -4.37
C GLN A 64 -17.93 -0.91 -3.30
N LEU A 65 -18.34 -0.54 -2.09
CA LEU A 65 -17.45 -0.13 -1.02
C LEU A 65 -16.49 -1.24 -0.57
N LEU A 66 -17.03 -2.44 -0.29
CA LEU A 66 -16.23 -3.58 0.17
C LEU A 66 -15.22 -4.07 -0.89
N PRO A 67 -15.63 -4.37 -2.14
CA PRO A 67 -14.68 -4.76 -3.19
C PRO A 67 -13.58 -3.73 -3.42
N GLU A 68 -13.93 -2.44 -3.42
CA GLU A 68 -12.98 -1.35 -3.62
C GLU A 68 -11.97 -1.22 -2.47
N ILE A 69 -12.41 -1.38 -1.21
CA ILE A 69 -11.51 -1.43 -0.05
C ILE A 69 -10.58 -2.65 -0.14
N PHE A 70 -11.12 -3.84 -0.44
CA PHE A 70 -10.32 -5.05 -0.55
C PHE A 70 -9.32 -4.98 -1.70
N ASN A 71 -9.67 -4.33 -2.81
CA ASN A 71 -8.74 -4.11 -3.90
C ASN A 71 -7.61 -3.16 -3.46
N ALA A 72 -7.95 -2.02 -2.86
CA ALA A 72 -6.96 -1.05 -2.41
C ALA A 72 -6.00 -1.64 -1.36
N VAL A 73 -6.51 -2.36 -0.36
CA VAL A 73 -5.69 -2.99 0.67
C VAL A 73 -4.97 -4.23 0.14
N GLY A 74 -5.68 -5.12 -0.54
CA GLY A 74 -5.17 -6.42 -0.98
C GLY A 74 -4.13 -6.27 -2.09
N ILE A 75 -4.44 -5.51 -3.13
CA ILE A 75 -3.53 -5.36 -4.27
C ILE A 75 -2.43 -4.35 -3.95
N TYR A 76 -2.78 -3.10 -3.62
CA TYR A 76 -1.76 -2.06 -3.45
C TYR A 76 -1.00 -2.24 -2.14
N GLY A 77 -1.68 -2.59 -1.05
CA GLY A 77 -1.02 -2.98 0.19
C GLY A 77 -0.14 -4.21 -0.02
N GLY A 78 -0.63 -5.25 -0.70
CA GLY A 78 0.15 -6.44 -1.02
C GLY A 78 1.42 -6.14 -1.82
N ILE A 79 1.32 -5.36 -2.89
CA ILE A 79 2.48 -4.96 -3.71
C ILE A 79 3.47 -4.15 -2.87
N ALA A 80 2.99 -3.19 -2.07
CA ALA A 80 3.87 -2.40 -1.21
C ALA A 80 4.62 -3.29 -0.21
N PHE A 81 3.95 -4.28 0.41
CA PHE A 81 4.58 -5.25 1.30
C PHE A 81 5.62 -6.12 0.60
N VAL A 82 5.32 -6.61 -0.61
CA VAL A 82 6.25 -7.42 -1.40
C VAL A 82 7.50 -6.61 -1.76
N LEU A 83 7.35 -5.38 -2.23
CA LEU A 83 8.47 -4.50 -2.57
C LEU A 83 9.33 -4.18 -1.34
N PHE A 84 8.68 -3.89 -0.20
CA PHE A 84 9.38 -3.63 1.04
C PHE A 84 10.15 -4.87 1.54
N GLY A 85 9.52 -6.04 1.52
CA GLY A 85 10.15 -7.32 1.86
C GLY A 85 11.33 -7.64 0.94
N ALA A 86 11.16 -7.49 -0.36
CA ALA A 86 12.24 -7.64 -1.35
C ALA A 86 13.40 -6.68 -1.06
N GLY A 87 13.11 -5.43 -0.68
CA GLY A 87 14.11 -4.45 -0.26
C GLY A 87 14.93 -4.92 0.94
N ILE A 88 14.26 -5.50 1.96
CA ILE A 88 14.92 -6.08 3.15
C ILE A 88 15.83 -7.24 2.76
N ILE A 89 15.32 -8.19 1.97
CA ILE A 89 16.07 -9.37 1.53
C ILE A 89 17.30 -8.94 0.73
N ASN A 90 17.13 -8.04 -0.23
CA ASN A 90 18.21 -7.52 -1.06
C ASN A 90 19.28 -6.78 -0.23
N ASN A 91 18.87 -6.05 0.81
CA ASN A 91 19.80 -5.34 1.68
C ASN A 91 20.61 -6.32 2.53
N LYS A 92 19.99 -7.39 3.02
CA LYS A 92 20.68 -8.46 3.78
C LYS A 92 21.68 -9.21 2.89
N ILE A 93 21.28 -9.60 1.68
CA ILE A 93 22.15 -10.29 0.72
C ILE A 93 23.32 -9.40 0.30
N SER A 94 23.06 -8.12 0.02
CA SER A 94 24.11 -7.17 -0.36
C SER A 94 25.16 -7.00 0.74
N LYS A 95 24.75 -6.95 2.01
CA LYS A 95 25.69 -6.88 3.15
C LYS A 95 26.52 -8.15 3.31
N LEU A 96 25.90 -9.33 3.13
CA LEU A 96 26.62 -10.60 3.21
C LEU A 96 27.67 -10.74 2.11
N LEU A 97 27.32 -10.34 0.88
CA LEU A 97 28.25 -10.33 -0.25
C LEU A 97 29.38 -9.31 -0.10
N SER A 98 29.11 -8.14 0.50
CA SER A 98 30.18 -7.17 0.76
C SER A 98 31.16 -7.64 1.84
N LEU A 99 30.68 -8.38 2.85
CA LEU A 99 31.53 -8.94 3.91
C LEU A 99 32.38 -10.15 3.46
N HIS A 100 31.99 -10.83 2.37
CA HIS A 100 32.73 -11.98 1.85
C HIS A 100 33.84 -11.60 0.86
N ASN A 101 33.78 -10.38 0.29
CA ASN A 101 34.74 -9.88 -0.69
C ASN A 101 35.87 -9.01 -0.06
N ASP A 102 35.87 -8.86 1.27
CA ASP A 102 36.95 -8.25 2.07
C ASP A 102 37.77 -9.37 2.76
#